data_AF-X1JNQ6-F1
#
_entry.id   AF-X1JNQ6-F1
#
_cell.length_a   1.000
_cell.length_b   1.000
_cell.length_c   1.000
_cell.angle_alpha   90.00
_cell.angle_beta   90.00
_cell.angle_gamma   90.00
#
_symmetry.space_group_name_H-M   'P 1'
#
loop_
_entity.id
_entity.type
_entity.pdbx_description
1 polymer ?
#
loop_
_entity_poly.entity_id
_entity_poly.type
_entity_poly.pdbx_seq_one_letter_code
_entity_poly.pdbx_strand_id
1 'polypeptide(L)' 'NILDLLVKTKLASSKAEAKRLILQKGVKINSKVQKDWKAIIEIKKGLIVQKGKRHFAKIN' A
#
# COMPACT_ATOMS: atom_id res chain seq x y z
N ASN A 1 6.23 2.48 -7.66
CA ASN A 1 6.33 1.18 -6.95
C ASN A 1 5.39 1.22 -5.73
N ILE A 2 4.67 0.13 -5.43
CA ILE A 2 3.78 0.03 -4.25
C ILE A 2 4.51 0.31 -2.93
N LEU A 3 5.78 -0.06 -2.82
CA LEU A 3 6.60 0.18 -1.63
C LEU A 3 6.77 1.68 -1.34
N ASP A 4 7.18 2.44 -2.36
CA ASP A 4 7.36 3.89 -2.24
C ASP A 4 6.03 4.59 -1.98
N LEU A 5 4.94 4.07 -2.55
CA LEU A 5 3.59 4.57 -2.29
C LEU A 5 3.26 4.49 -0.80
N LEU A 6 3.44 3.31 -0.20
CA LEU A 6 3.13 3.05 1.21
C LEU A 6 3.94 3.92 2.17
N VAL A 7 5.20 4.21 1.82
CA VAL A 7 6.07 5.09 2.59
C VAL A 7 5.64 6.55 2.42
N LYS A 8 5.39 7.01 1.19
CA LYS A 8 4.92 8.38 0.93
C LYS A 8 3.58 8.68 1.58
N THR A 9 2.67 7.71 1.64
CA THR A 9 1.37 7.84 2.32
C THR A 9 1.45 7.68 3.83
N LYS A 10 2.66 7.57 4.42
CA LYS A 10 2.90 7.31 5.85
C LYS A 10 2.17 6.07 6.39
N LEU A 11 1.83 5.12 5.52
CA LEU A 11 1.25 3.84 5.93
C LEU A 11 2.35 2.87 6.39
N ALA A 12 3.54 2.98 5.85
CA ALA A 12 4.72 2.26 6.31
C ALA A 12 5.83 3.25 6.68
N SER A 13 6.55 2.97 7.75
CA SER A 13 7.69 3.78 8.21
C SER A 13 8.92 3.59 7.32
N SER A 14 9.02 2.48 6.58
CA SER A 14 10.13 2.19 5.67
C SER A 14 9.74 1.27 4.51
N LYS A 15 10.60 1.20 3.49
CA LYS A 15 10.41 0.26 2.35
C LYS A 15 10.43 -1.21 2.81
N ALA A 16 11.24 -1.53 3.83
CA ALA A 16 11.30 -2.87 4.40
C ALA A 16 9.99 -3.23 5.12
N GLU A 17 9.43 -2.30 5.89
CA GLU A 17 8.12 -2.49 6.53
C GLU A 17 7.02 -2.65 5.47
N ALA A 18 7.01 -1.80 4.44
CA ALA A 18 6.07 -1.90 3.33
C ALA A 18 6.13 -3.29 2.66
N LYS A 19 7.34 -3.81 2.41
CA LYS A 19 7.54 -5.14 1.83
C LYS A 19 6.97 -6.23 2.74
N ARG A 20 7.23 -6.16 4.04
CA ARG A 20 6.69 -7.10 5.02
C ARG A 20 5.16 -7.07 5.05
N LEU A 21 4.56 -5.88 5.04
CA LEU A 21 3.10 -5.73 5.06
C LEU A 21 2.43 -6.33 3.82
N ILE A 22 3.05 -6.18 2.65
CA ILE A 22 2.56 -6.79 1.40
C ILE A 22 2.68 -8.32 1.47
N LEU A 23 3.84 -8.85 1.86
CA LEU A 23 4.05 -10.30 2.02
C LEU A 23 3.08 -10.93 3.03
N GLN A 24 2.77 -10.20 4.11
CA GLN A 24 1.80 -10.60 5.13
C GLN A 24 0.33 -10.35 4.72
N LYS A 25 0.06 -9.93 3.48
CA LYS A 25 -1.31 -9.65 2.98
C LYS A 25 -2.03 -8.56 3.79
N GLY A 26 -1.28 -7.69 4.45
CA GLY A 26 -1.78 -6.61 5.31
C GLY A 26 -2.13 -5.32 4.55
N VAL A 27 -1.83 -5.25 3.24
CA VAL A 27 -2.12 -4.08 2.40
C VAL A 27 -3.21 -4.41 1.38
N LYS A 28 -4.23 -3.55 1.33
CA LYS A 28 -5.28 -3.56 0.31
C LYS A 28 -5.23 -2.27 -0.50
N ILE A 29 -5.36 -2.40 -1.81
CA ILE A 29 -5.44 -1.26 -2.72
C ILE A 29 -6.71 -1.44 -3.54
N ASN A 30 -7.59 -0.44 -3.49
CA ASN A 30 -8.89 -0.49 -4.15
C ASN A 30 -9.67 -1.79 -3.81
N SER A 31 -9.72 -2.12 -2.52
CA SER A 31 -10.32 -3.34 -1.96
C SER A 31 -9.65 -4.68 -2.35
N LYS A 32 -8.60 -4.67 -3.18
CA LYS A 32 -7.83 -5.87 -3.54
C LYS A 32 -6.59 -6.01 -2.67
N VAL A 33 -6.42 -7.18 -2.05
CA VAL A 33 -5.21 -7.51 -1.27
C VAL A 33 -4.03 -7.63 -2.22
N GLN A 34 -2.98 -6.86 -1.98
CA GLN A 34 -1.74 -7.03 -2.72
C GLN A 34 -0.78 -7.98 -2.03
N LYS A 35 -0.33 -8.97 -2.80
CA LYS A 35 0.64 -10.00 -2.39
C LYS A 35 2.00 -9.76 -3.03
N ASP A 36 2.01 -9.06 -4.16
CA ASP A 36 3.21 -8.86 -4.95
C ASP A 36 3.80 -7.46 -4.70
N TRP A 37 5.01 -7.45 -4.14
CA TRP A 37 5.72 -6.22 -3.80
C TRP A 37 6.43 -5.60 -5.02
N LYS A 38 6.55 -6.36 -6.11
CA LYS A 38 7.04 -5.85 -7.41
C LYS A 38 5.93 -5.29 -8.29
N ALA A 39 4.67 -5.37 -7.86
CA ALA A 39 3.55 -4.85 -8.62
C ALA A 39 3.73 -3.35 -8.93
N ILE A 40 3.63 -3.03 -10.21
CA ILE A 40 3.52 -1.65 -10.68
C ILE A 40 2.05 -1.25 -10.55
N ILE A 41 1.79 -0.20 -9.78
CA ILE A 41 0.44 0.30 -9.57
C ILE A 41 0.34 1.64 -10.27
N GLU A 42 -0.64 1.74 -11.17
CA GLU A 42 -1.05 3.02 -11.73
C GLU A 42 -1.68 3.88 -10.65
N ILE A 43 -1.00 4.97 -10.29
CA ILE A 43 -1.51 5.93 -9.32
C ILE A 43 -2.57 6.77 -10.04
N LYS A 44 -3.84 6.46 -9.79
CA LYS A 44 -4.97 7.27 -10.26
C LYS A 44 -5.50 8.13 -9.12
N LYS A 45 -5.99 9.34 -9.44
CA LYS A 45 -6.66 10.20 -8.46
C LYS A 45 -7.87 9.46 -7.88
N GLY A 46 -7.98 9.44 -6.56
CA GLY A 46 -9.03 8.70 -5.83
C GLY A 46 -8.64 7.28 -5.44
N LEU A 47 -7.40 6.85 -5.66
CA LEU A 47 -6.93 5.54 -5.23
C LEU A 47 -6.88 5.45 -3.69
N ILE A 48 -7.50 4.41 -3.14
CA ILE A 48 -7.56 4.14 -1.70
C ILE A 48 -6.58 3.01 -1.39
N VAL A 49 -5.61 3.30 -0.52
CA VAL A 49 -4.69 2.33 0.07
C VAL A 49 -5.10 2.09 1.51
N GLN A 50 -5.19 0.83 1.90
CA GLN A 50 -5.58 0.41 3.23
C GLN A 50 -4.49 -0.48 3.82
N LYS A 51 -4.06 -0.17 5.05
CA LYS A 51 -3.20 -1.01 5.89
C LYS A 51 -4.02 -1.60 7.03
N GLY A 52 -4.24 -2.91 6.99
CA GLY A 52 -5.05 -3.62 7.98
C GLY A 52 -6.49 -3.10 8.03
N LYS A 53 -7.14 -3.17 9.20
CA LYS A 53 -8.54 -2.73 9.37
C LYS A 53 -8.71 -1.23 9.62
N ARG A 54 -7.69 -0.55 10.17
CA ARG A 54 -7.84 0.78 10.78
C ARG A 54 -7.13 1.92 10.06
N HIS A 55 -6.20 1.65 9.14
CA HIS A 55 -5.41 2.69 8.48
C HIS A 55 -5.77 2.78 7.01
N PHE A 56 -6.14 3.97 6.57
CA PHE A 56 -6.52 4.26 5.19
C PHE A 56 -5.79 5.52 4.74
N ALA A 57 -5.28 5.51 3.50
CA ALA A 57 -4.73 6.66 2.83
C ALA A 57 -5.40 6.80 1.46
N LYS A 58 -5.98 7.97 1.21
CA LYS A 58 -6.52 8.34 -0.10
C LYS A 58 -5.48 9.19 -0.82
N ILE A 59 -5.20 8.85 -2.07
CA ILE A 59 -4.33 9.66 -2.93
C ILE A 59 -5.19 10.63 -3.72
N ASN A 60 -4.96 11.93 -3.51
CA ASN A 60 -5.59 13.05 -4.21
C ASN A 60 -4.64 13.68 -5.23
#